data_AF-A0A3B0V9Z6-F1
#
_entry.id   AF-A0A3B0V9Z6-F1
#
_cell.length_a   1.000
_cell.length_b   1.000
_cell.length_c   1.000
_cell.angle_alpha   90.00
_cell.angle_beta   90.00
_cell.angle_gamma   90.00
#
_symmetry.space_group_name_H-M   'P 1'
#
loop_
_entity.id
_entity.type
_entity.pdbx_description
1 polymer ?
#
loop_
_entity_poly.entity_id
_entity_poly.type
_entity_poly.pdbx_seq_one_letter_code
_entity_poly.pdbx_strand_id
1 'polypeptide(L)'
;MKNVEELLSIASKCVRCGTCKSFCPSYEVLRREGSGPRGRVTLAETSLKEAGTDGTPFGPAFQKYVKDCTLCGSCHSNCPNDVDVPALIIAARTGYIAKEGLSPFASLAIKNLMSSERLRPLSMKLASKLQGLIFKGSSTERALVSRFSLPLIGGGRLVPNLPGKFFMESKTAKALARGPVSGSSKPKVSFFVGCGVNYFLPDIGEATVRVLERSGAALSIPKAQSCCGMPALSAGDRKTAREHALKNLEVFEKEDCDYIVTSCATCGHALKGVFRELLCGGEGDDPEMAARVDA
;
A
#
# COMPACT_ATOMS: atom_id res chain seq x y z
N MET A 1 11.12 -5.24 9.25
CA MET A 1 10.24 -4.47 10.12
C MET A 1 10.85 -4.47 11.49
N LYS A 2 10.48 -3.47 12.29
CA LYS A 2 10.88 -3.37 13.69
C LYS A 2 10.58 -4.67 14.43
N ASN A 3 11.49 -5.11 15.27
CA ASN A 3 11.28 -6.30 16.10
C ASN A 3 10.27 -6.00 17.23
N VAL A 4 9.85 -7.03 17.98
CA VAL A 4 8.83 -6.86 19.03
C VAL A 4 9.32 -5.91 20.13
N GLU A 5 10.59 -5.96 20.51
CA GLU A 5 11.18 -5.11 21.55
C GLU A 5 11.19 -3.63 21.13
N GLU A 6 11.58 -3.34 19.90
CA GLU A 6 11.53 -1.99 19.31
C GLU A 6 10.10 -1.45 19.25
N LEU A 7 9.14 -2.29 18.87
CA LEU A 7 7.73 -1.91 18.85
C LEU A 7 7.18 -1.63 20.25
N LEU A 8 7.55 -2.45 21.24
CA LEU A 8 7.19 -2.21 22.65
C LEU A 8 7.82 -0.92 23.18
N SER A 9 9.06 -0.63 22.79
CA SER A 9 9.75 0.63 23.09
C SER A 9 9.03 1.83 22.45
N ILE A 10 8.53 1.71 21.23
CA ILE A 10 7.71 2.76 20.60
C ILE A 10 6.39 2.96 21.35
N ALA A 11 5.72 1.87 21.72
CA ALA A 11 4.45 1.95 22.45
C ALA A 11 4.61 2.63 23.82
N SER A 12 5.70 2.35 24.54
CA SER A 12 5.97 2.88 25.87
C SER A 12 6.21 4.40 25.90
N LYS A 13 6.63 5.02 24.77
CA LYS A 13 6.74 6.49 24.63
C LYS A 13 5.38 7.21 24.76
N CYS A 14 4.26 6.50 24.63
CA CYS A 14 2.93 7.08 24.66
C CYS A 14 2.51 7.51 26.08
N VAL A 15 2.57 8.82 26.37
CA VAL A 15 2.08 9.40 27.64
C VAL A 15 0.57 9.63 27.67
N ARG A 16 -0.15 9.18 26.63
CA ARG A 16 -1.62 9.26 26.53
C ARG A 16 -2.19 10.69 26.64
N CYS A 17 -1.47 11.71 26.17
CA CYS A 17 -1.90 13.12 26.21
C CYS A 17 -3.15 13.40 25.34
N GLY A 18 -3.30 12.72 24.20
CA GLY A 18 -4.49 12.84 23.34
C GLY A 18 -4.35 13.74 22.12
N THR A 19 -3.21 14.39 21.87
CA THR A 19 -2.97 15.25 20.70
C THR A 19 -3.32 14.55 19.38
N CYS A 20 -2.93 13.28 19.24
CA CYS A 20 -3.20 12.47 18.05
C CYS A 20 -4.69 12.29 17.73
N LYS A 21 -5.60 12.49 18.68
CA LYS A 21 -7.05 12.33 18.48
C LYS A 21 -7.63 13.42 17.57
N SER A 22 -7.14 14.65 17.70
CA SER A 22 -7.58 15.79 16.88
C SER A 22 -7.25 15.64 15.40
N PHE A 23 -6.26 14.79 15.08
CA PHE A 23 -5.78 14.56 13.71
C PHE A 23 -6.22 13.20 13.15
N CYS A 24 -6.99 12.42 13.91
CA CYS A 24 -7.36 11.06 13.52
C CYS A 24 -8.75 11.04 12.85
N PRO A 25 -8.83 10.75 11.53
CA PRO A 25 -10.11 10.79 10.81
C PRO A 25 -11.09 9.70 11.30
N SER A 26 -10.58 8.53 11.71
CA SER A 26 -11.46 7.48 12.25
C SER A 26 -12.04 7.86 13.61
N TYR A 27 -11.27 8.60 14.44
CA TYR A 27 -11.77 9.07 15.72
C TYR A 27 -12.78 10.21 15.55
N GLU A 28 -12.54 11.11 14.59
CA GLU A 28 -13.45 12.21 14.26
C GLU A 28 -14.87 11.72 13.94
N VAL A 29 -14.97 10.62 13.17
CA VAL A 29 -16.26 10.03 12.80
C VAL A 29 -16.83 9.15 13.91
N LEU A 30 -16.04 8.23 14.46
CA LEU A 30 -16.55 7.20 15.37
C LEU A 30 -16.68 7.67 16.83
N ARG A 31 -15.90 8.67 17.23
CA ARG A 31 -15.85 9.26 18.59
C ARG A 31 -15.66 8.24 19.72
N ARG A 32 -15.02 7.09 19.41
CA ARG A 32 -14.71 6.01 20.37
C ARG A 32 -13.22 5.92 20.61
N GLU A 33 -12.82 5.85 21.88
CA GLU A 33 -11.41 5.80 22.25
C GLU A 33 -10.69 4.56 21.66
N GLY A 34 -11.36 3.41 21.62
CA GLY A 34 -10.82 2.19 21.01
C GLY A 34 -10.47 2.36 19.52
N SER A 35 -11.27 3.13 18.77
CA SER A 35 -11.01 3.46 17.36
C SER A 35 -10.10 4.70 17.20
N GLY A 36 -9.61 5.28 18.30
CA GLY A 36 -8.66 6.38 18.30
C GLY A 36 -7.20 5.90 18.38
N PRO A 37 -6.21 6.77 18.10
CA PRO A 37 -4.82 6.35 18.05
C PRO A 37 -4.29 5.88 19.40
N ARG A 38 -4.68 6.53 20.51
CA ARG A 38 -4.30 6.13 21.87
C ARG A 38 -4.79 4.74 22.24
N GLY A 39 -6.09 4.49 22.07
CA GLY A 39 -6.68 3.17 22.30
C GLY A 39 -5.98 2.11 21.45
N ARG A 40 -5.68 2.43 20.19
CA ARG A 40 -4.93 1.55 19.29
C ARG A 40 -3.50 1.25 19.73
N VAL A 41 -2.78 2.23 20.29
CA VAL A 41 -1.45 1.98 20.88
C VAL A 41 -1.57 0.96 22.00
N THR A 42 -2.54 1.13 22.91
CA THR A 42 -2.76 0.16 23.99
C THR A 42 -3.14 -1.23 23.46
N LEU A 43 -4.05 -1.30 22.49
CA LEU A 43 -4.42 -2.58 21.87
C LEU A 43 -3.21 -3.26 21.21
N ALA A 44 -2.43 -2.51 20.43
CA ALA A 44 -1.23 -3.02 19.78
C ALA A 44 -0.19 -3.49 20.80
N GLU A 45 0.07 -2.70 21.84
CA GLU A 45 0.99 -3.05 22.93
C GLU A 45 0.58 -4.35 23.61
N THR A 46 -0.70 -4.50 23.98
CA THR A 46 -1.21 -5.76 24.57
C THR A 46 -1.04 -6.92 23.60
N SER A 47 -1.37 -6.73 22.32
CA SER A 47 -1.21 -7.79 21.31
C SER A 47 0.24 -8.21 21.09
N LEU A 48 1.20 -7.31 21.28
CA LEU A 48 2.63 -7.59 21.16
C LEU A 48 3.16 -8.33 22.40
N LYS A 49 2.72 -7.95 23.61
CA LYS A 49 3.10 -8.63 24.86
C LYS A 49 2.54 -10.04 24.96
N GLU A 50 1.32 -10.25 24.46
CA GLU A 50 0.60 -11.52 24.53
C GLU A 50 0.72 -12.34 23.23
N ALA A 51 1.59 -11.93 22.31
CA ALA A 51 1.85 -12.62 21.05
C ALA A 51 2.35 -14.05 21.34
N GLY A 52 1.65 -15.07 20.82
CA GLY A 52 2.01 -16.48 20.99
C GLY A 52 1.47 -17.15 22.26
N THR A 53 0.63 -16.46 23.04
CA THR A 53 -0.07 -17.05 24.20
C THR A 53 -1.54 -17.34 23.87
N ASP A 54 -2.20 -18.19 24.66
CA ASP A 54 -3.64 -18.42 24.56
C ASP A 54 -4.48 -17.15 24.88
N GLY A 55 -3.87 -16.17 25.54
CA GLY A 55 -4.50 -14.92 25.95
C GLY A 55 -4.58 -13.81 24.90
N THR A 56 -3.97 -13.97 23.70
CA THR A 56 -3.88 -12.87 22.73
C THR A 56 -5.25 -12.24 22.43
N PRO A 57 -5.43 -10.91 22.53
CA PRO A 57 -6.74 -10.28 22.60
C PRO A 57 -7.36 -10.04 21.21
N PHE A 58 -7.24 -11.00 20.29
CA PHE A 58 -7.73 -10.88 18.90
C PHE A 58 -9.25 -11.05 18.76
N GLY A 59 -10.01 -10.81 19.83
CA GLY A 59 -11.47 -10.84 19.82
C GLY A 59 -12.09 -9.83 18.85
N PRO A 60 -13.40 -9.92 18.58
CA PRO A 60 -14.07 -9.10 17.57
C PRO A 60 -13.92 -7.58 17.79
N ALA A 61 -13.85 -7.12 19.04
CA ALA A 61 -13.65 -5.72 19.38
C ALA A 61 -12.25 -5.22 18.98
N PHE A 62 -11.19 -5.99 19.28
CA PHE A 62 -9.84 -5.67 18.86
C PHE A 62 -9.74 -5.58 17.34
N GLN A 63 -10.25 -6.61 16.65
CA GLN A 63 -10.21 -6.66 15.20
C GLN A 63 -10.89 -5.44 14.59
N LYS A 64 -12.06 -5.05 15.10
CA LYS A 64 -12.79 -3.86 14.66
C LYS A 64 -11.94 -2.61 14.83
N TYR A 65 -11.41 -2.35 16.02
CA TYR A 65 -10.67 -1.13 16.33
C TYR A 65 -9.36 -0.99 15.56
N VAL A 66 -8.66 -2.10 15.36
CA VAL A 66 -7.44 -2.17 14.53
C VAL A 66 -7.78 -1.99 13.05
N LYS A 67 -8.87 -2.58 12.55
CA LYS A 67 -9.33 -2.44 11.15
C LYS A 67 -9.84 -1.06 10.81
N ASP A 68 -10.44 -0.34 11.76
CA ASP A 68 -10.89 1.05 11.60
C ASP A 68 -9.74 2.02 11.26
N CYS A 69 -8.47 1.62 11.43
CA CYS A 69 -7.32 2.47 11.13
C CYS A 69 -7.09 2.59 9.63
N THR A 70 -7.02 3.81 9.11
CA THR A 70 -6.73 4.05 7.69
C THR A 70 -5.23 4.02 7.35
N LEU A 71 -4.35 3.88 8.36
CA LEU A 71 -2.89 3.94 8.21
C LEU A 71 -2.39 5.24 7.56
N CYS A 72 -3.11 6.36 7.70
CA CYS A 72 -2.73 7.64 7.09
C CYS A 72 -1.50 8.33 7.69
N GLY A 73 -1.00 7.88 8.85
CA GLY A 73 0.20 8.45 9.49
C GLY A 73 0.02 9.78 10.23
N SER A 74 -1.10 10.48 10.04
CA SER A 74 -1.33 11.82 10.64
C SER A 74 -1.12 11.87 12.17
N CYS A 75 -1.50 10.81 12.89
CA CYS A 75 -1.29 10.70 14.32
C CYS A 75 0.19 10.62 14.74
N HIS A 76 1.06 10.07 13.89
CA HIS A 76 2.50 9.97 14.14
C HIS A 76 3.18 11.32 13.86
N SER A 77 2.88 11.93 12.71
CA SER A 77 3.44 13.24 12.33
C SER A 77 3.12 14.36 13.32
N ASN A 78 2.02 14.24 14.06
CA ASN A 78 1.61 15.22 15.08
C ASN A 78 1.88 14.74 16.53
N CYS A 79 2.63 13.65 16.72
CA CYS A 79 2.94 13.14 18.05
C CYS A 79 4.19 13.83 18.62
N PRO A 80 4.11 14.53 19.76
CA PRO A 80 5.29 15.16 20.37
C PRO A 80 6.31 14.14 20.89
N ASN A 81 5.88 12.91 21.16
CA ASN A 81 6.72 11.83 21.67
C ASN A 81 7.17 10.85 20.57
N ASP A 82 6.92 11.15 19.30
CA ASP A 82 7.31 10.30 18.17
C ASP A 82 6.83 8.84 18.29
N VAL A 83 5.55 8.67 18.65
CA VAL A 83 4.91 7.35 18.69
C VAL A 83 4.47 6.98 17.28
N ASP A 84 5.14 6.01 16.68
CA ASP A 84 4.82 5.44 15.37
C ASP A 84 3.62 4.48 15.46
N VAL A 85 2.43 5.09 15.54
CA VAL A 85 1.15 4.35 15.57
C VAL A 85 0.94 3.49 14.31
N PRO A 86 1.27 3.95 13.07
CA PRO A 86 1.17 3.09 11.88
C PRO A 86 1.95 1.78 12.01
N ALA A 87 3.22 1.81 12.43
CA ALA A 87 4.01 0.58 12.60
C ALA A 87 3.40 -0.37 13.62
N LEU A 88 2.92 0.15 14.76
CA LEU A 88 2.22 -0.63 15.78
C LEU A 88 0.95 -1.31 15.22
N ILE A 89 0.17 -0.59 14.41
CA ILE A 89 -1.04 -1.14 13.81
C ILE A 89 -0.73 -2.17 12.73
N ILE A 90 0.29 -1.96 11.91
CA ILE A 90 0.73 -2.95 10.93
C ILE A 90 1.16 -4.22 11.67
N ALA A 91 1.96 -4.11 12.73
CA ALA A 91 2.38 -5.26 13.53
C ALA A 91 1.17 -5.99 14.15
N ALA A 92 0.22 -5.26 14.73
CA ALA A 92 -1.01 -5.81 15.28
C ALA A 92 -1.85 -6.55 14.21
N ARG A 93 -1.96 -5.99 12.99
CA ARG A 93 -2.64 -6.63 11.85
C ARG A 93 -1.90 -7.88 11.39
N THR A 94 -0.58 -7.85 11.31
CA THR A 94 0.23 -9.01 10.92
C THR A 94 0.11 -10.14 11.95
N GLY A 95 0.16 -9.85 13.24
CA GLY A 95 -0.05 -10.85 14.29
C GLY A 95 -1.45 -11.47 14.23
N TYR A 96 -2.47 -10.63 14.03
CA TYR A 96 -3.86 -11.08 13.84
C TYR A 96 -4.01 -11.99 12.61
N ILE A 97 -3.50 -11.58 11.44
CA ILE A 97 -3.58 -12.37 10.21
C ILE A 97 -2.75 -13.66 10.31
N ALA A 98 -1.66 -13.67 11.05
CA ALA A 98 -0.89 -14.89 11.29
C ALA A 98 -1.69 -15.95 12.07
N LYS A 99 -2.53 -15.54 13.04
CA LYS A 99 -3.35 -16.46 13.86
C LYS A 99 -4.66 -16.85 13.17
N GLU A 100 -5.39 -15.89 12.62
CA GLU A 100 -6.77 -16.06 12.14
C GLU A 100 -6.85 -16.24 10.62
N GLY A 101 -5.78 -15.93 9.89
CA GLY A 101 -5.76 -15.90 8.44
C GLY A 101 -6.52 -14.71 7.84
N LEU A 102 -6.29 -14.47 6.55
CA LEU A 102 -7.15 -13.57 5.78
C LEU A 102 -8.47 -14.28 5.48
N SER A 103 -9.57 -13.51 5.43
CA SER A 103 -10.84 -14.04 4.92
C SER A 103 -10.61 -14.67 3.52
N PRO A 104 -11.25 -15.81 3.19
CA PRO A 104 -10.95 -16.55 1.96
C PRO A 104 -11.02 -15.67 0.69
N PHE A 105 -11.99 -14.75 0.63
CA PHE A 105 -12.14 -13.81 -0.48
C PHE A 105 -11.03 -12.75 -0.53
N ALA A 106 -10.66 -12.17 0.62
CA ALA A 106 -9.55 -11.20 0.68
C ALA A 106 -8.20 -11.85 0.38
N SER A 107 -7.98 -13.08 0.87
CA SER A 107 -6.80 -13.90 0.55
C SER A 107 -6.72 -14.17 -0.96
N LEU A 108 -7.84 -14.54 -1.60
CA LEU A 108 -7.91 -14.77 -3.03
C LEU A 108 -7.64 -13.49 -3.85
N ALA A 109 -8.24 -12.35 -3.45
CA ALA A 109 -8.01 -11.08 -4.12
C ALA A 109 -6.55 -10.61 -3.97
N ILE A 110 -5.99 -10.65 -2.77
CA ILE A 110 -4.62 -10.19 -2.52
C ILE A 110 -3.62 -11.14 -3.22
N LYS A 111 -3.75 -12.47 -3.06
CA LYS A 111 -2.77 -13.43 -3.58
C LYS A 111 -2.92 -13.72 -5.07
N ASN A 112 -4.13 -13.84 -5.61
CA ASN A 112 -4.33 -14.26 -7.00
C ASN A 112 -4.65 -13.11 -7.95
N LEU A 113 -5.43 -12.12 -7.50
CA LEU A 113 -5.81 -10.98 -8.34
C LEU A 113 -4.70 -9.92 -8.40
N MET A 114 -3.97 -9.70 -7.31
CA MET A 114 -2.93 -8.66 -7.23
C MET A 114 -1.50 -9.18 -7.45
N SER A 115 -1.16 -10.40 -7.02
CA SER A 115 0.21 -10.93 -7.13
C SER A 115 0.54 -11.62 -8.45
N SER A 116 -0.46 -12.10 -9.21
CA SER A 116 -0.22 -12.76 -10.50
C SER A 116 -0.16 -11.77 -11.66
N GLU A 117 1.01 -11.64 -12.29
CA GLU A 117 1.22 -10.72 -13.42
C GLU A 117 0.40 -11.05 -14.66
N ARG A 118 0.11 -12.33 -14.88
CA ARG A 118 -0.67 -12.79 -16.02
C ARG A 118 -2.16 -12.64 -15.75
N LEU A 119 -2.62 -13.01 -14.55
CA LEU A 119 -4.05 -13.00 -14.21
C LEU A 119 -4.56 -11.58 -13.92
N ARG A 120 -3.76 -10.70 -13.32
CA ARG A 120 -4.17 -9.33 -12.97
C ARG A 120 -4.70 -8.51 -14.16
N PRO A 121 -4.00 -8.38 -15.31
CA PRO A 121 -4.54 -7.63 -16.45
C PRO A 121 -5.79 -8.28 -17.04
N LEU A 122 -5.84 -9.61 -17.13
CA LEU A 122 -6.99 -10.36 -17.65
C LEU A 122 -8.24 -10.15 -16.77
N SER A 123 -8.09 -10.32 -15.46
CA SER A 123 -9.16 -10.17 -14.48
C SER A 123 -9.65 -8.73 -14.37
N MET A 124 -8.76 -7.73 -14.38
CA MET A 124 -9.16 -6.32 -14.40
C MET A 124 -9.91 -5.96 -15.69
N LYS A 125 -9.53 -6.56 -16.82
CA LYS A 125 -10.22 -6.35 -18.10
C LYS A 125 -11.62 -6.99 -18.12
N LEU A 126 -11.75 -8.18 -17.53
CA LEU A 126 -13.04 -8.82 -17.30
C LEU A 126 -13.92 -7.97 -16.37
N ALA A 127 -13.36 -7.50 -15.25
CA ALA A 127 -14.04 -6.62 -14.30
C ALA A 127 -14.48 -5.31 -14.98
N SER A 128 -13.63 -4.68 -15.79
CA SER A 128 -13.98 -3.47 -16.56
C SER A 128 -15.17 -3.69 -17.50
N LYS A 129 -15.28 -4.85 -18.14
CA LYS A 129 -16.43 -5.19 -18.99
C LYS A 129 -17.69 -5.49 -18.18
N LEU A 130 -17.57 -6.17 -17.05
CA LEU A 130 -18.70 -6.61 -16.22
C LEU A 130 -19.17 -5.55 -15.20
N GLN A 131 -18.37 -4.50 -14.94
CA GLN A 131 -18.68 -3.52 -13.89
C GLN A 131 -20.05 -2.85 -14.08
N GLY A 132 -20.52 -2.67 -15.32
CA GLY A 132 -21.81 -2.03 -15.61
C GLY A 132 -23.04 -2.84 -15.16
N LEU A 133 -22.89 -4.15 -14.95
CA LEU A 133 -23.95 -5.02 -14.44
C LEU A 133 -24.15 -4.86 -12.93
N ILE A 134 -23.05 -4.62 -12.21
CA ILE A 134 -22.99 -4.60 -10.75
C ILE A 134 -23.04 -3.17 -10.22
N PHE A 135 -22.44 -2.22 -10.94
CA PHE A 135 -22.28 -0.84 -10.55
C PHE A 135 -23.02 0.10 -11.52
N LYS A 136 -23.41 1.27 -11.02
CA LYS A 136 -23.97 2.39 -11.80
C LYS A 136 -23.10 3.62 -11.61
N GLY A 137 -23.16 4.56 -12.55
CA GLY A 137 -22.51 5.85 -12.41
C GLY A 137 -22.95 6.55 -11.12
N SER A 138 -22.01 7.21 -10.45
CA SER A 138 -22.29 8.06 -9.29
C SER A 138 -22.33 9.54 -9.70
N SER A 139 -22.75 10.42 -8.79
CA SER A 139 -22.68 11.88 -8.98
C SER A 139 -21.24 12.42 -8.97
N THR A 140 -20.27 11.62 -8.53
CA THR A 140 -18.86 11.98 -8.51
C THR A 140 -18.16 11.46 -9.77
N GLU A 141 -17.41 12.34 -10.42
CA GLU A 141 -16.66 12.00 -11.62
C GLU A 141 -15.70 10.82 -11.34
N ARG A 142 -15.66 9.85 -12.26
CA ARG A 142 -14.83 8.63 -12.16
C ARG A 142 -15.15 7.67 -11.00
N ALA A 143 -16.27 7.88 -10.29
CA ALA A 143 -16.74 6.96 -9.27
C ALA A 143 -18.05 6.26 -9.66
N LEU A 144 -18.16 5.01 -9.24
CA LEU A 144 -19.32 4.16 -9.40
C LEU A 144 -19.92 3.83 -8.04
N VAL A 145 -21.22 3.57 -7.99
CA VAL A 145 -21.90 3.05 -6.81
C VAL A 145 -22.48 1.68 -7.11
N SER A 146 -22.46 0.79 -6.14
CA SER A 146 -23.04 -0.54 -6.29
C SER A 146 -24.56 -0.44 -6.51
N ARG A 147 -25.08 -1.17 -7.50
CA ARG A 147 -26.53 -1.29 -7.76
C ARG A 147 -27.21 -2.14 -6.69
N PHE A 148 -26.47 -3.09 -6.14
CA PHE A 148 -26.93 -4.06 -5.13
C PHE A 148 -26.08 -3.93 -3.86
N SER A 149 -26.62 -4.28 -2.70
CA SER A 149 -25.82 -4.34 -1.46
C SER A 149 -24.89 -5.56 -1.51
N LEU A 150 -23.63 -5.34 -1.87
CA LEU A 150 -22.65 -6.42 -2.00
C LEU A 150 -21.92 -6.70 -0.68
N PRO A 151 -21.69 -7.98 -0.33
CA PRO A 151 -20.94 -8.39 0.86
C PRO A 151 -19.43 -8.13 0.68
N LEU A 152 -19.03 -6.85 0.71
CA LEU A 152 -17.67 -6.32 0.92
C LEU A 152 -17.67 -4.79 0.70
N ILE A 153 -18.44 -4.37 -0.30
CA ILE A 153 -18.55 -2.98 -0.77
C ILE A 153 -19.70 -2.28 -0.02
N GLY A 154 -20.70 -3.02 0.44
CA GLY A 154 -21.89 -2.46 1.08
C GLY A 154 -22.75 -1.66 0.11
N GLY A 155 -23.86 -1.11 0.62
CA GLY A 155 -24.68 -0.16 -0.12
C GLY A 155 -24.07 1.24 -0.09
N GLY A 156 -23.92 1.88 -1.25
CA GLY A 156 -23.59 3.31 -1.34
C GLY A 156 -22.11 3.69 -1.26
N ARG A 157 -21.16 2.74 -1.17
CA ARG A 157 -19.73 3.08 -1.30
C ARG A 157 -19.38 3.47 -2.73
N LEU A 158 -18.53 4.48 -2.84
CA LEU A 158 -17.88 4.87 -4.10
C LEU A 158 -16.77 3.89 -4.43
N VAL A 159 -16.81 3.35 -5.64
CA VAL A 159 -15.82 2.42 -6.20
C VAL A 159 -15.21 3.11 -7.42
N PRO A 160 -13.88 3.04 -7.62
CA PRO A 160 -13.27 3.64 -8.81
C PRO A 160 -13.78 2.98 -10.09
N ASN A 161 -14.02 3.79 -11.12
CA ASN A 161 -14.32 3.31 -12.46
C ASN A 161 -13.11 2.55 -13.04
N LEU A 162 -13.34 1.39 -13.68
CA LEU A 162 -12.31 0.64 -14.38
C LEU A 162 -12.36 0.94 -15.89
N PRO A 163 -11.48 1.77 -16.45
CA PRO A 163 -11.46 2.05 -17.88
C PRO A 163 -11.17 0.80 -18.70
N GLY A 164 -11.72 0.74 -19.93
CA GLY A 164 -11.52 -0.40 -20.83
C GLY A 164 -10.11 -0.50 -21.42
N LYS A 165 -9.29 0.54 -21.25
CA LYS A 165 -7.87 0.60 -21.64
C LYS A 165 -7.03 1.02 -20.44
N PHE A 166 -5.98 0.27 -20.17
CA PHE A 166 -5.04 0.53 -19.07
C PHE A 166 -3.80 1.27 -19.57
N PHE A 167 -3.11 1.99 -18.68
CA PHE A 167 -1.97 2.81 -19.06
C PHE A 167 -0.84 2.00 -19.70
N MET A 168 -0.50 0.84 -19.14
CA MET A 168 0.57 -0.04 -19.68
C MET A 168 0.23 -0.63 -21.05
N GLU A 169 -1.03 -0.58 -21.50
CA GLU A 169 -1.45 -0.96 -22.85
C GLU A 169 -1.34 0.19 -23.87
N SER A 170 -1.12 1.43 -23.41
CA SER A 170 -1.02 2.64 -24.25
C SER A 170 0.17 2.61 -25.20
N LYS A 171 0.10 3.43 -26.27
CA LYS A 171 1.23 3.63 -27.17
C LYS A 171 2.41 4.27 -26.44
N THR A 172 2.14 5.23 -25.55
CA THR A 172 3.11 5.93 -24.71
C THR A 172 3.92 4.95 -23.87
N ALA A 173 3.24 4.13 -23.06
CA ALA A 173 3.91 3.15 -22.20
C ALA A 173 4.68 2.09 -23.02
N LYS A 174 4.14 1.66 -24.17
CA LYS A 174 4.84 0.70 -25.04
C LYS A 174 6.09 1.28 -25.69
N ALA A 175 6.09 2.57 -26.04
CA ALA A 175 7.25 3.25 -26.61
C ALA A 175 8.38 3.41 -25.58
N LEU A 176 8.02 3.82 -24.36
CA LEU A 176 8.94 4.03 -23.23
C LEU A 176 9.34 2.73 -22.50
N ALA A 177 8.78 1.59 -22.90
CA ALA A 177 9.15 0.29 -22.36
C ALA A 177 10.40 -0.31 -23.00
N ARG A 178 10.92 0.30 -24.07
CA ARG A 178 12.27 0.02 -24.55
C ARG A 178 13.17 0.70 -23.52
N GLY A 179 14.01 -0.11 -22.84
CA GLY A 179 14.80 0.28 -21.68
C GLY A 179 15.76 1.46 -21.90
N PRO A 180 16.77 1.61 -21.04
CA PRO A 180 17.41 2.89 -20.76
C PRO A 180 17.83 3.67 -22.02
N VAL A 181 17.65 4.99 -21.97
CA VAL A 181 18.12 5.90 -23.02
C VAL A 181 19.64 5.99 -22.91
N SER A 182 20.32 4.97 -23.44
CA SER A 182 21.78 4.86 -23.40
C SER A 182 22.41 6.08 -24.11
N GLY A 183 23.36 6.73 -23.44
CA GLY A 183 24.05 7.91 -23.96
C GLY A 183 23.27 9.22 -23.90
N SER A 184 22.14 9.27 -23.19
CA SER A 184 21.43 10.53 -22.94
C SER A 184 22.21 11.43 -21.98
N SER A 185 22.43 12.68 -22.36
CA SER A 185 22.92 13.73 -21.45
C SER A 185 21.84 14.29 -20.51
N LYS A 186 20.58 13.85 -20.70
CA LYS A 186 19.43 14.25 -19.88
C LYS A 186 19.30 13.38 -18.63
N PRO A 187 18.70 13.90 -17.54
CA PRO A 187 18.37 13.10 -16.36
C PRO A 187 17.55 11.86 -16.74
N LYS A 188 18.03 10.67 -16.35
CA LYS A 188 17.40 9.39 -16.63
C LYS A 188 16.37 9.09 -15.54
N VAL A 189 15.10 8.95 -15.92
CA VAL A 189 14.01 8.78 -14.97
C VAL A 189 13.24 7.51 -15.31
N SER A 190 13.18 6.58 -14.36
CA SER A 190 12.33 5.38 -14.49
C SER A 190 11.01 5.61 -13.78
N PHE A 191 9.89 5.50 -14.52
CA PHE A 191 8.56 5.78 -13.98
C PHE A 191 7.90 4.52 -13.40
N PHE A 192 7.73 4.51 -12.08
CA PHE A 192 6.90 3.56 -11.34
C PHE A 192 5.42 3.97 -11.43
N VAL A 193 4.71 3.29 -12.33
CA VAL A 193 3.27 3.41 -12.56
C VAL A 193 2.47 2.81 -11.40
N GLY A 194 2.86 1.62 -10.93
CA GLY A 194 2.08 0.86 -9.95
C GLY A 194 0.71 0.41 -10.45
N CYS A 195 -0.12 -0.13 -9.55
CA CYS A 195 -1.45 -0.64 -9.91
C CYS A 195 -2.51 0.47 -10.05
N GLY A 196 -2.43 1.50 -9.21
CA GLY A 196 -3.39 2.60 -9.12
C GLY A 196 -3.53 3.35 -10.45
N VAL A 197 -2.41 3.91 -10.89
CA VAL A 197 -2.31 4.68 -12.15
C VAL A 197 -2.61 3.78 -13.34
N ASN A 198 -2.14 2.52 -13.34
CA ASN A 198 -2.36 1.64 -14.47
C ASN A 198 -3.85 1.28 -14.70
N TYR A 199 -4.54 0.85 -13.64
CA TYR A 199 -5.88 0.26 -13.77
C TYR A 199 -7.03 1.21 -13.48
N PHE A 200 -6.84 2.26 -12.67
CA PHE A 200 -7.95 3.15 -12.28
C PHE A 200 -7.80 4.55 -12.86
N LEU A 201 -6.56 5.03 -13.01
CA LEU A 201 -6.29 6.43 -13.37
C LEU A 201 -5.25 6.55 -14.51
N PRO A 202 -5.49 5.92 -15.68
CA PRO A 202 -4.51 5.90 -16.76
C PRO A 202 -4.17 7.29 -17.32
N ASP A 203 -5.12 8.22 -17.28
CA ASP A 203 -4.90 9.62 -17.69
C ASP A 203 -3.81 10.30 -16.85
N ILE A 204 -3.69 9.94 -15.56
CA ILE A 204 -2.62 10.44 -14.69
C ILE A 204 -1.27 9.91 -15.17
N GLY A 205 -1.20 8.66 -15.64
CA GLY A 205 0.01 8.10 -16.23
C GLY A 205 0.45 8.88 -17.47
N GLU A 206 -0.49 9.15 -18.39
CA GLU A 206 -0.22 9.95 -19.59
C GLU A 206 0.21 11.38 -19.24
N ALA A 207 -0.45 12.01 -18.26
CA ALA A 207 -0.07 13.34 -17.79
C ALA A 207 1.31 13.35 -17.13
N THR A 208 1.64 12.33 -16.35
CA THR A 208 2.96 12.19 -15.70
C THR A 208 4.06 12.11 -16.74
N VAL A 209 3.90 11.28 -17.77
CA VAL A 209 4.86 11.19 -18.88
C VAL A 209 5.03 12.55 -19.56
N ARG A 210 3.93 13.22 -19.95
CA ARG A 210 4.01 14.54 -20.61
C ARG A 210 4.77 15.58 -19.78
N VAL A 211 4.56 15.60 -18.46
CA VAL A 211 5.25 16.52 -17.56
C VAL A 211 6.74 16.18 -17.52
N LEU A 212 7.09 14.91 -17.31
CA LEU A 212 8.49 14.49 -17.20
C LEU A 212 9.27 14.69 -18.52
N GLU A 213 8.68 14.41 -19.68
CA GLU A 213 9.30 14.66 -20.99
C GLU A 213 9.53 16.16 -21.20
N ARG A 214 8.55 17.00 -20.85
CA ARG A 214 8.66 18.47 -20.95
C ARG A 214 9.68 19.05 -19.98
N SER A 215 9.88 18.42 -18.83
CA SER A 215 10.97 18.75 -17.90
C SER A 215 12.35 18.30 -18.42
N GLY A 216 12.42 17.69 -19.60
CA GLY A 216 13.66 17.31 -20.25
C GLY A 216 14.21 15.97 -19.78
N ALA A 217 13.44 15.13 -19.09
CA ALA A 217 13.89 13.81 -18.65
C ALA A 217 13.94 12.80 -19.81
N ALA A 218 14.92 11.89 -19.75
CA ALA A 218 14.94 10.68 -20.55
C ALA A 218 14.21 9.57 -19.78
N LEU A 219 13.02 9.18 -20.26
CA LEU A 219 12.12 8.30 -19.52
C LEU A 219 12.22 6.83 -19.92
N SER A 220 12.15 5.95 -18.93
CA SER A 220 11.86 4.53 -19.11
C SER A 220 10.64 4.11 -18.28
N ILE A 221 9.91 3.09 -18.76
CA ILE A 221 8.77 2.48 -18.05
C ILE A 221 8.95 0.95 -18.08
N PRO A 222 9.55 0.35 -17.04
CA PRO A 222 9.79 -1.08 -16.99
C PRO A 222 8.46 -1.85 -17.01
N LYS A 223 8.29 -2.81 -17.92
CA LYS A 223 7.05 -3.61 -18.01
C LYS A 223 6.87 -4.59 -16.86
N ALA A 224 7.99 -5.03 -16.27
CA ALA A 224 8.03 -6.05 -15.22
C ALA A 224 7.70 -5.50 -13.83
N GLN A 225 7.50 -4.18 -13.68
CA GLN A 225 7.08 -3.59 -12.41
C GLN A 225 5.70 -4.12 -11.98
N SER A 226 5.54 -4.33 -10.68
CA SER A 226 4.32 -4.90 -10.08
C SER A 226 3.62 -3.89 -9.15
N CYS A 227 2.63 -4.34 -8.39
CA CYS A 227 2.05 -3.52 -7.32
C CYS A 227 3.14 -3.15 -6.30
N CYS A 228 3.03 -2.01 -5.61
CA CYS A 228 3.93 -1.65 -4.51
C CYS A 228 3.72 -2.47 -3.22
N GLY A 229 2.74 -3.39 -3.17
CA GLY A 229 2.49 -4.25 -2.01
C GLY A 229 1.75 -3.60 -0.83
N MET A 230 1.58 -2.27 -0.81
CA MET A 230 0.92 -1.56 0.30
C MET A 230 -0.47 -2.05 0.68
N PRO A 231 -1.36 -2.45 -0.26
CA PRO A 231 -2.65 -3.03 0.10
C PRO A 231 -2.54 -4.35 0.87
N ALA A 232 -1.57 -5.21 0.51
CA ALA A 232 -1.29 -6.45 1.22
C ALA A 232 -0.75 -6.16 2.62
N LEU A 233 0.22 -5.25 2.73
CA LEU A 233 0.78 -4.83 4.02
C LEU A 233 -0.29 -4.23 4.94
N SER A 234 -1.14 -3.35 4.39
CA SER A 234 -2.23 -2.72 5.12
C SER A 234 -3.26 -3.75 5.61
N ALA A 235 -3.43 -4.87 4.91
CA ALA A 235 -4.28 -5.97 5.33
C ALA A 235 -3.62 -6.86 6.39
N GLY A 236 -2.31 -6.73 6.63
CA GLY A 236 -1.51 -7.58 7.51
C GLY A 236 -0.74 -8.70 6.80
N ASP A 237 -0.88 -8.84 5.48
CA ASP A 237 -0.16 -9.83 4.66
C ASP A 237 1.25 -9.34 4.31
N ARG A 238 2.15 -9.47 5.30
CA ARG A 238 3.55 -9.08 5.18
C ARG A 238 4.27 -9.89 4.10
N LYS A 239 3.92 -11.17 3.94
CA LYS A 239 4.59 -12.06 2.98
C LYS A 239 4.39 -11.55 1.56
N THR A 240 3.14 -11.34 1.15
CA THR A 240 2.84 -10.82 -0.20
C THR A 240 3.36 -9.40 -0.40
N ALA A 241 3.33 -8.55 0.63
CA ALA A 241 3.95 -7.23 0.56
C ALA A 241 5.47 -7.31 0.27
N ARG A 242 6.19 -8.20 0.97
CA ARG A 242 7.63 -8.41 0.78
C ARG A 242 7.95 -8.99 -0.62
N GLU A 243 7.16 -9.93 -1.11
CA GLU A 243 7.29 -10.48 -2.47
C GLU A 243 7.19 -9.37 -3.54
N HIS A 244 6.24 -8.45 -3.38
CA HIS A 244 6.11 -7.28 -4.26
C HIS A 244 7.30 -6.31 -4.14
N ALA A 245 7.79 -6.06 -2.92
CA ALA A 245 8.95 -5.21 -2.71
C ALA A 245 10.20 -5.78 -3.40
N LEU A 246 10.52 -7.06 -3.17
CA LEU A 246 11.67 -7.74 -3.76
C LEU A 246 11.59 -7.74 -5.29
N LYS A 247 10.41 -8.05 -5.84
CA LYS A 247 10.22 -8.04 -7.28
C LYS A 247 10.46 -6.68 -7.91
N ASN A 248 9.94 -5.62 -7.29
CA ASN A 248 10.16 -4.28 -7.81
C ASN A 248 11.64 -3.89 -7.68
N LEU A 249 12.29 -4.23 -6.57
CA LEU A 249 13.74 -4.04 -6.43
C LEU A 249 14.51 -4.69 -7.60
N GLU A 250 14.28 -5.97 -7.87
CA GLU A 250 14.92 -6.69 -8.98
C GLU A 250 14.66 -6.11 -10.39
N VAL A 251 13.56 -5.37 -10.55
CA VAL A 251 13.23 -4.70 -11.81
C VAL A 251 14.02 -3.40 -11.94
N PHE A 252 14.03 -2.58 -10.89
CA PHE A 252 14.67 -1.26 -10.93
C PHE A 252 16.20 -1.34 -10.75
N GLU A 253 16.75 -2.38 -10.13
CA GLU A 253 18.20 -2.67 -10.11
C GLU A 253 18.79 -2.86 -11.51
N LYS A 254 17.95 -3.28 -12.48
CA LYS A 254 18.36 -3.50 -13.88
C LYS A 254 18.17 -2.24 -14.73
N GLU A 255 17.53 -1.20 -14.20
CA GLU A 255 17.29 0.04 -14.91
C GLU A 255 18.47 0.99 -14.71
N ASP A 256 19.06 1.45 -15.82
CA ASP A 256 20.02 2.55 -15.77
C ASP A 256 19.25 3.88 -15.66
N CYS A 257 18.95 4.30 -14.43
CA CYS A 257 18.27 5.56 -14.14
C CYS A 257 18.85 6.29 -12.93
N ASP A 258 18.72 7.62 -12.92
CA ASP A 258 19.16 8.46 -11.81
C ASP A 258 18.04 8.61 -10.76
N TYR A 259 16.79 8.48 -11.19
CA TYR A 259 15.62 8.66 -10.33
C TYR A 259 14.50 7.67 -10.66
N ILE A 260 13.89 7.11 -9.61
CA ILE A 260 12.61 6.43 -9.70
C ILE A 260 11.50 7.42 -9.31
N VAL A 261 10.56 7.66 -10.21
CA VAL A 261 9.45 8.59 -10.00
C VAL A 261 8.13 7.86 -9.97
N THR A 262 7.17 8.31 -9.15
CA THR A 262 5.78 7.84 -9.19
C THR A 262 4.82 8.99 -8.93
N SER A 263 3.63 8.93 -9.53
CA SER A 263 2.53 9.89 -9.28
C SER A 263 1.54 9.40 -8.21
N CYS A 264 1.86 8.31 -7.51
CA CYS A 264 1.06 7.77 -6.42
C CYS A 264 1.78 7.97 -5.08
N ALA A 265 1.20 8.77 -4.18
CA ALA A 265 1.77 9.05 -2.86
C ALA A 265 2.02 7.77 -2.04
N THR A 266 1.09 6.80 -2.09
CA THR A 266 1.24 5.50 -1.42
C THR A 266 2.39 4.69 -2.00
N CYS A 267 2.56 4.67 -3.32
CA CYS A 267 3.71 4.01 -3.94
C CYS A 267 5.02 4.73 -3.59
N GLY A 268 5.02 6.06 -3.54
CA GLY A 268 6.18 6.85 -3.15
C GLY A 268 6.61 6.58 -1.71
N HIS A 269 5.66 6.50 -0.78
CA HIS A 269 5.94 6.08 0.61
C HIS A 269 6.49 4.65 0.67
N ALA A 270 5.93 3.74 -0.14
CA ALA A 270 6.39 2.36 -0.18
C ALA A 270 7.85 2.25 -0.62
N LEU A 271 8.18 2.89 -1.75
CA LEU A 271 9.51 2.88 -2.37
C LEU A 271 10.56 3.54 -1.45
N LYS A 272 10.23 4.68 -0.83
CA LYS A 272 11.20 5.46 -0.03
C LYS A 272 11.56 4.87 1.33
N GLY A 273 10.70 4.04 1.93
CA GLY A 273 10.93 3.57 3.31
C GLY A 273 10.42 2.17 3.59
N VAL A 274 9.18 1.88 3.18
CA VAL A 274 8.56 0.58 3.51
C VAL A 274 9.30 -0.60 2.87
N PHE A 275 9.88 -0.44 1.67
CA PHE A 275 10.66 -1.50 1.03
C PHE A 275 11.87 -1.90 1.89
N ARG A 276 12.63 -0.93 2.38
CA ARG A 276 13.74 -1.15 3.31
C ARG A 276 13.27 -1.86 4.58
N GLU A 277 12.17 -1.40 5.16
CA GLU A 277 11.59 -2.08 6.31
C GLU A 277 11.16 -3.52 6.01
N LEU A 278 10.56 -3.79 4.85
CA LEU A 278 10.08 -5.14 4.50
C LEU A 278 11.21 -6.11 4.17
N LEU A 279 12.26 -5.62 3.50
CA LEU A 279 13.34 -6.44 2.95
C LEU A 279 14.48 -6.64 3.94
N CYS A 280 14.85 -5.61 4.70
CA CYS A 280 15.97 -5.62 5.62
C CYS A 280 15.53 -5.93 7.05
N GLY A 281 14.46 -5.32 7.56
CA GLY A 281 14.23 -5.39 9.01
C GLY A 281 13.81 -6.79 9.53
N GLY A 282 14.55 -7.27 10.51
CA GLY A 282 14.39 -8.53 11.25
C GLY A 282 15.66 -8.83 12.06
N GLU A 283 15.69 -9.94 12.82
CA GLU A 283 16.95 -10.47 13.37
C GLU A 283 17.80 -11.02 12.23
N GLY A 284 19.00 -10.46 12.05
CA GLY A 284 19.90 -10.78 10.93
C GLY A 284 19.66 -9.89 9.72
N ASP A 285 19.88 -8.57 9.87
CA ASP A 285 19.98 -7.63 8.76
C ASP A 285 20.97 -8.20 7.73
N ASP A 286 20.49 -8.54 6.54
CA ASP A 286 21.31 -8.96 5.41
C ASP A 286 21.98 -7.70 4.82
N PRO A 287 23.30 -7.50 5.04
CA PRO A 287 23.98 -6.29 4.58
C PRO A 287 23.97 -6.16 3.05
N GLU A 288 23.89 -7.29 2.34
CA GLU A 288 23.79 -7.32 0.88
C GLU A 288 22.43 -6.79 0.43
N MET A 289 21.34 -7.25 1.07
CA MET A 289 20.00 -6.74 0.81
C MET A 289 19.86 -5.25 1.16
N ALA A 290 20.48 -4.79 2.24
CA ALA A 290 20.48 -3.37 2.62
C ALA A 290 21.20 -2.52 1.56
N ALA A 291 22.39 -2.94 1.13
CA ALA A 291 23.14 -2.24 0.08
C ALA A 291 22.36 -2.18 -1.24
N ARG A 292 21.63 -3.25 -1.58
CA ARG A 292 20.77 -3.31 -2.76
C ARG A 292 19.60 -2.33 -2.71
N VAL A 293 18.97 -2.17 -1.55
CA VAL A 293 17.82 -1.26 -1.38
C VAL A 293 18.25 0.20 -1.29
N ASP A 294 19.41 0.46 -0.70
CA ASP A 294 19.93 1.81 -0.49
C ASP A 294 20.62 2.39 -1.76
N ALA A 295 20.94 1.54 -2.76
CA ALA A 295 21.46 1.91 -4.08
C ALA A 295 20.38 2.43 -5.03
#